data_AF-W9ABR9-F1
#
_entry.id   AF-W9ABR9-F1
#
_cell.length_a   1.000
_cell.length_b   1.000
_cell.length_c   1.000
_cell.angle_alpha   90.00
_cell.angle_beta   90.00
_cell.angle_gamma   90.00
#
_symmetry.space_group_name_H-M   'P 1'
#
loop_
_entity.id
_entity.type
_entity.pdbx_description
1 polymer ?
#
loop_
_entity_poly.entity_id
_entity_poly.type
_entity_poly.pdbx_seq_one_letter_code
_entity_poly.pdbx_strand_id
1 'polypeptide(L)' 'MTTDTDALEELADVLELMHALAGVHGASFDEIEKVRKEKAAKRGGFTGKIFLIEVEG' A
#
# COMPACT_ATOMS: atom_id res chain seq x y z
N MET A 1 10.16 -23.64 -0.94
CA MET A 1 11.03 -23.08 0.10
C MET A 1 11.38 -21.70 -0.40
N THR A 2 10.53 -20.71 -0.14
CA THR A 2 10.75 -19.34 -0.65
C THR A 2 11.80 -18.71 0.23
N THR A 3 12.91 -18.30 -0.37
CA THR A 3 13.98 -17.59 0.33
C THR A 3 13.55 -16.14 0.55
N ASP A 4 14.14 -15.46 1.55
CA ASP A 4 13.83 -14.04 1.79
C ASP A 4 14.10 -13.16 0.56
N THR A 5 14.97 -13.60 -0.35
CA THR A 5 15.23 -12.98 -1.65
C THR A 5 14.01 -13.04 -2.58
N ASP A 6 13.38 -14.21 -2.71
CA ASP A 6 12.19 -14.38 -3.55
C ASP A 6 11.03 -13.48 -3.04
N ALA A 7 10.91 -13.34 -1.72
CA ALA A 7 9.93 -12.45 -1.12
C ALA A 7 10.20 -10.96 -1.42
N LEU A 8 11.47 -10.55 -1.53
CA LEU A 8 11.83 -9.18 -1.89
C LEU A 8 11.50 -8.87 -3.36
N GLU A 9 11.73 -9.83 -4.27
CA GLU A 9 11.37 -9.68 -5.69
C GLU A 9 9.85 -9.52 -5.86
N GLU A 10 9.06 -10.40 -5.24
CA GLU A 10 7.60 -10.32 -5.29
C GLU A 10 7.06 -9.00 -4.70
N LEU A 11 7.68 -8.48 -3.64
CA LEU A 11 7.31 -7.17 -3.08
C LEU A 11 7.66 -6.01 -4.02
N ALA A 12 8.75 -6.14 -4.78
CA ALA A 12 9.12 -5.15 -5.79
C ALA A 12 8.14 -5.16 -6.96
N ASP A 13 7.69 -6.34 -7.41
CA ASP A 13 6.67 -6.47 -8.46
C ASP A 13 5.33 -5.85 -8.05
N VAL A 14 4.91 -6.07 -6.80
CA VAL A 14 3.70 -5.41 -6.25
C VAL A 14 3.88 -3.90 -6.21
N LEU A 15 5.07 -3.40 -5.86
CA LEU A 15 5.34 -1.97 -5.85
C LEU A 15 5.30 -1.38 -7.27
N GLU A 16 5.89 -2.06 -8.26
CA GLU A 16 5.85 -1.63 -9.67
C GLU A 16 4.40 -1.55 -10.19
N LEU A 17 3.57 -2.53 -9.85
CA LEU A 17 2.15 -2.52 -10.21
C LEU A 17 1.42 -1.30 -9.63
N MET A 18 1.72 -0.92 -8.38
CA MET A 18 1.15 0.28 -7.75
C MET A 18 1.55 1.57 -8.49
N HIS A 19 2.80 1.67 -8.94
CA HIS A 19 3.26 2.79 -9.76
C HIS A 19 2.53 2.85 -11.11
N ALA A 20 2.35 1.73 -11.79
CA ALA A 20 1.63 1.67 -13.06
C ALA A 20 0.16 2.11 -12.89
N LEU A 21 -0.51 1.62 -11.85
CA LEU A 21 -1.90 2.00 -11.55
C LEU A 21 -2.04 3.48 -11.18
N ALA A 22 -1.06 4.06 -10.48
CA ALA A 22 -1.02 5.49 -10.21
C ALA A 22 -1.08 6.30 -11.51
N GLY A 23 -0.24 5.92 -12.48
CA GLY A 23 -0.19 6.53 -13.80
C GLY A 23 -1.52 6.43 -14.57
N VAL A 24 -2.20 5.28 -14.50
CA VAL A 24 -3.54 5.10 -15.12
C VAL A 24 -4.56 6.10 -14.56
N HIS A 25 -4.47 6.42 -13.27
CA HIS A 25 -5.37 7.36 -12.60
C HIS A 25 -4.86 8.82 -12.60
N GLY A 26 -3.76 9.11 -13.30
CA GLY A 26 -3.17 10.45 -13.35
C GLY A 26 -2.61 10.93 -12.00
N ALA A 27 -2.36 10.01 -11.07
CA ALA A 27 -1.80 10.29 -9.76
C ALA A 27 -0.30 10.01 -9.74
N SER A 28 0.45 10.80 -8.98
CA SER A 28 1.84 10.52 -8.66
C SER A 28 1.95 9.56 -7.47
N PHE A 29 3.06 8.82 -7.41
CA PHE A 29 3.34 7.97 -6.25
C PHE A 29 3.46 8.77 -4.94
N ASP A 30 3.95 10.01 -5.01
CA ASP A 30 4.02 10.91 -3.86
C ASP A 30 2.64 11.25 -3.28
N GLU A 31 1.63 11.44 -4.13
CA GLU A 31 0.24 11.66 -3.69
C GLU A 31 -0.33 10.42 -3.02
N ILE A 32 -0.04 9.23 -3.55
CA ILE A 32 -0.41 7.95 -2.93
C ILE A 32 0.24 7.83 -1.56
N GLU A 33 1.53 8.16 -1.43
CA GLU A 33 2.24 8.11 -0.16
C GLU A 33 1.71 9.13 0.85
N LYS A 34 1.34 10.32 0.40
CA LYS A 34 0.66 11.30 1.26
C LYS A 34 -0.64 10.72 1.82
N VAL A 35 -1.49 10.13 0.98
CA VAL A 35 -2.74 9.49 1.43
C VAL A 35 -2.47 8.32 2.37
N ARG A 36 -1.45 7.49 2.09
CA ARG A 36 -1.07 6.37 2.96
C ARG A 36 -0.63 6.85 4.34
N LYS A 37 0.21 7.90 4.41
CA LYS A 37 0.65 8.53 5.67
C LYS A 37 -0.51 9.12 6.46
N GLU A 38 -1.46 9.81 5.80
CA GLU A 38 -2.65 10.34 6.47
C GLU A 38 -3.54 9.22 7.04
N LYS A 39 -3.76 8.13 6.29
CA LYS A 39 -4.48 6.94 6.79
C LYS A 39 -3.74 6.31 7.96
N ALA A 40 -2.42 6.22 7.89
CA ALA A 40 -1.60 5.68 8.97
C ALA A 40 -1.64 6.55 10.23
N ALA A 41 -1.60 7.88 10.09
CA ALA A 41 -1.73 8.79 11.23
C ALA A 41 -3.13 8.74 11.86
N LYS A 42 -4.19 8.64 11.04
CA LYS A 42 -5.58 8.60 11.53
C LYS A 42 -5.96 7.27 12.18
N ARG A 43 -5.45 6.15 11.63
CA ARG A 43 -5.92 4.82 12.00
C ARG A 43 -4.84 3.97 12.68
N GLY A 44 -3.55 4.25 12.46
CA GLY A 44 -2.40 3.50 13.00
C GLY A 44 -1.57 2.73 11.96
N GLY A 45 -1.98 2.75 10.68
CA GLY A 45 -1.35 1.98 9.59
C GLY A 45 -1.49 0.46 9.77
N PHE A 46 -0.87 -0.33 8.89
CA PHE A 46 -0.93 -1.79 8.99
C PHE A 46 -0.16 -2.37 10.18
N THR A 47 0.69 -1.55 10.82
CA THR A 47 1.48 -1.92 12.00
C THR A 47 0.61 -2.07 13.26
N GLY A 48 -0.60 -1.51 13.28
CA GLY A 48 -1.48 -1.46 14.45
C GLY A 48 -2.60 -2.50 14.53
N LYS A 49 -2.69 -3.49 13.61
CA LYS A 49 -3.86 -4.41 13.51
C LYS A 49 -5.21 -3.68 13.46
N ILE A 50 -5.37 -2.71 12.56
CA ILE A 50 -6.67 -2.06 12.39
C ILE A 50 -7.53 -2.97 11.52
N PHE A 51 -8.46 -3.67 12.15
CA PHE A 51 -9.53 -4.36 11.45
C PHE A 51 -10.57 -3.34 10.98
N LEU A 52 -11.08 -3.53 9.77
CA LEU A 52 -12.30 -2.87 9.32
C LEU A 52 -13.43 -3.38 10.22
N ILE A 53 -13.88 -2.55 11.17
CA ILE A 53 -14.92 -2.95 12.13
C ILE A 53 -16.29 -2.97 11.44
N GLU A 54 -16.54 -2.10 10.45
CA GLU A 54 -17.81 -2.06 9.73
C GLU A 54 -17.70 -1.29 8.40
N VAL A 55 -18.50 -1.67 7.40
CA VAL A 55 -18.80 -0.87 6.20
C VAL A 55 -20.31 -0.67 6.18
N GLU A 56 -20.75 0.56 6.39
CA GLU A 56 -22.10 0.98 6.00
C GLU A 56 -22.02 1.62 4.61
N GLY A 57 -22.76 1.07 3.64
CA GLY A 57 -23.07 1.71 2.35
C GLY A 57 -22.64 0.92 1.13
#